data_AF-A0A4Y3QP24-F1
#
_entry.id   AF-A0A4Y3QP24-F1
#
_cell.length_a   1.000
_cell.length_b   1.000
_cell.length_c   1.000
_cell.angle_alpha   90.00
_cell.angle_beta   90.00
_cell.angle_gamma   90.00
#
_symmetry.space_group_name_H-M   'P 1'
#
loop_
_entity.id
_entity.type
_entity.pdbx_description
1 polymer ?
#
loop_
_entity_poly.entity_id
_entity_poly.type
_entity_poly.pdbx_seq_one_letter_code
_entity_poly.pdbx_strand_id
1 'polypeptide(L)'
;MKSTGRRSFRRAKALLSVLALLSLGVGAGGSTGAYFTAANSIKGNALSSATLSSPEGLSVVGGNNSDSISWSSATNQSWAVSNNVSSGVTYTLSRAYPNQGYETVYSGSGTSYTDPGAQQTALKYKQVSSGFTHTLGLTEDGRVYSWGSNNAGQRAYEDTVKYSFPTKVTLPGTAVQVEAGYEFSLALLQDGTVYAWGRNDYGQLGDGTLTLKKTPTKVNLPSNVVISSLSHLAPRSFDAFAVTTAGDVYAWGRNGRGQLGIGSGVDQNIPVKVSGTYKSVAAGDLHTLAIDNYGDLWVWGYGKDGRLGDGATNGYDRPTRISRDKDGSWLPPFTDIRAGLAFSLAVDNSGRVWITGSMFDDVTPGRGYFEQLSLPAPAVAIAAGQHTACAILNNQQLWCWGSNEGTSSLLGDGTQQTQRYPIRNQMTGNLPVQSVTIGFYNVFAITTQQDSAKSNVLAWGLDDDYQRGTGQDPTPSNSTKQYAEWVYPTLVCPSGSSRRGSYCTIPSGTTYSLKYSYLGWTSPVSTQTK
;
A
#
# COMPACT_ATOMS: atom_id res chain seq x y z
N MET A 1 63.49 -56.15 -37.41
CA MET A 1 62.12 -56.27 -36.86
C MET A 1 61.47 -54.88 -36.86
N LYS A 2 60.19 -54.74 -37.29
CA LYS A 2 59.23 -53.59 -37.18
C LYS A 2 59.79 -52.17 -37.50
N SER A 3 59.49 -51.53 -38.65
CA SER A 3 58.25 -50.79 -39.06
C SER A 3 57.95 -49.53 -38.21
N THR A 4 57.48 -48.36 -38.70
CA THR A 4 57.16 -47.80 -40.04
C THR A 4 56.85 -46.29 -39.91
N GLY A 5 57.03 -45.44 -40.94
CA GLY A 5 56.43 -44.07 -40.97
C GLY A 5 57.02 -43.06 -41.98
N ARG A 6 56.17 -42.46 -42.84
CA ARG A 6 56.49 -41.36 -43.81
C ARG A 6 55.51 -40.19 -43.56
N ARG A 7 55.98 -38.93 -43.39
CA ARG A 7 56.26 -37.87 -44.39
C ARG A 7 55.07 -37.36 -45.23
N SER A 8 54.85 -36.03 -45.19
CA SER A 8 54.41 -35.19 -46.33
C SER A 8 54.91 -33.73 -46.16
N PHE A 9 54.84 -32.89 -47.21
CA PHE A 9 55.52 -31.58 -47.28
C PHE A 9 54.59 -30.43 -47.76
N ARG A 10 55.14 -29.20 -47.83
CA ARG A 10 54.49 -27.86 -47.73
C ARG A 10 53.74 -27.31 -48.97
N ARG A 11 52.66 -26.54 -48.69
CA ARG A 11 52.19 -25.20 -49.19
C ARG A 11 52.46 -24.69 -50.63
N ALA A 12 51.43 -24.07 -51.25
CA ALA A 12 51.50 -22.81 -52.06
C ALA A 12 50.12 -22.12 -52.24
N LYS A 13 50.07 -20.90 -52.84
CA LYS A 13 48.88 -20.01 -53.08
C LYS A 13 48.43 -20.05 -54.58
N ALA A 14 47.43 -19.32 -55.14
CA ALA A 14 46.71 -18.07 -54.75
C ALA A 14 45.29 -17.92 -55.41
N LEU A 15 44.80 -16.68 -55.55
CA LEU A 15 43.52 -16.24 -56.20
C LEU A 15 43.70 -16.07 -57.74
N LEU A 16 42.68 -15.97 -58.63
CA LEU A 16 41.67 -14.89 -58.77
C LEU A 16 40.61 -15.14 -59.91
N SER A 17 39.43 -14.49 -59.81
CA SER A 17 38.55 -13.89 -60.87
C SER A 17 37.59 -14.68 -61.84
N VAL A 18 36.27 -14.39 -61.69
CA VAL A 18 35.28 -13.82 -62.69
C VAL A 18 34.31 -14.70 -63.56
N LEU A 19 32.99 -14.49 -63.30
CA LEU A 19 31.72 -14.54 -64.11
C LEU A 19 31.42 -15.58 -65.24
N ALA A 20 30.18 -16.16 -65.25
CA ALA A 20 29.05 -15.75 -66.13
C ALA A 20 27.79 -16.71 -66.24
N LEU A 21 26.59 -16.13 -66.05
CA LEU A 21 25.25 -16.37 -66.67
C LEU A 21 24.48 -17.73 -66.74
N LEU A 22 23.31 -17.76 -66.05
CA LEU A 22 21.91 -18.00 -66.51
C LEU A 22 21.49 -19.19 -67.43
N SER A 23 20.52 -20.00 -66.96
CA SER A 23 19.10 -19.98 -67.44
C SER A 23 18.21 -21.06 -66.75
N LEU A 24 16.90 -21.04 -67.04
CA LEU A 24 15.80 -21.55 -66.19
C LEU A 24 15.31 -22.99 -66.49
N GLY A 25 14.73 -23.65 -65.47
CA GLY A 25 13.84 -24.81 -65.62
C GLY A 25 13.17 -25.21 -64.31
N VAL A 26 11.84 -25.12 -64.21
CA VAL A 26 11.07 -25.53 -63.02
C VAL A 26 10.28 -26.80 -63.32
N GLY A 27 10.44 -27.83 -62.47
CA GLY A 27 9.65 -29.05 -62.46
C GLY A 27 9.57 -29.59 -61.04
N ALA A 28 8.36 -29.66 -60.47
CA ALA A 28 8.15 -29.99 -59.05
C ALA A 28 8.09 -31.50 -58.80
N GLY A 29 8.59 -31.95 -57.64
CA GLY A 29 8.52 -33.36 -57.25
C GLY A 29 9.38 -33.72 -56.03
N GLY A 30 9.07 -33.17 -54.85
CA GLY A 30 9.80 -33.50 -53.62
C GLY A 30 9.27 -32.78 -52.39
N SER A 31 8.40 -33.44 -51.62
CA SER A 31 7.85 -32.93 -50.35
C SER A 31 8.93 -32.94 -49.25
N THR A 32 9.53 -31.79 -48.96
CA THR A 32 10.49 -31.61 -47.88
C THR A 32 9.78 -31.13 -46.60
N GLY A 33 9.63 -32.02 -45.62
CA GLY A 33 9.10 -31.67 -44.31
C GLY A 33 10.06 -30.78 -43.53
N ALA A 34 9.61 -29.61 -43.09
CA ALA A 34 10.38 -28.72 -42.22
C ALA A 34 10.32 -29.22 -40.77
N TYR A 35 11.49 -29.53 -40.19
CA TYR A 35 11.60 -29.87 -38.77
C TYR A 35 11.81 -28.59 -37.95
N PHE A 36 10.88 -28.32 -37.02
CA PHE A 36 10.99 -27.19 -36.10
C PHE A 36 11.76 -27.59 -34.83
N THR A 37 12.90 -26.96 -34.58
CA THR A 37 13.65 -27.06 -33.32
C THR A 37 13.40 -25.83 -32.46
N ALA A 38 12.54 -25.95 -31.45
CA ALA A 38 12.46 -24.96 -30.37
C ALA A 38 13.58 -25.23 -29.35
N ALA A 39 14.38 -24.22 -28.99
CA ALA A 39 15.33 -24.37 -27.89
C ALA A 39 14.59 -24.25 -26.56
N ASN A 40 14.85 -25.18 -25.66
CA ASN A 40 14.09 -25.36 -24.43
C ASN A 40 14.93 -24.94 -23.22
N SER A 41 14.88 -23.66 -22.86
CA SER A 41 15.52 -23.16 -21.63
C SER A 41 14.53 -22.34 -20.80
N ILE A 42 14.28 -22.81 -19.57
CA ILE A 42 13.61 -22.04 -18.52
C ILE A 42 14.74 -21.48 -17.64
N LYS A 43 14.89 -20.16 -17.58
CA LYS A 43 15.90 -19.46 -16.79
C LYS A 43 15.20 -18.44 -15.87
N GLY A 44 15.35 -18.57 -14.55
CA GLY A 44 14.79 -17.62 -13.59
C GLY A 44 14.51 -18.21 -12.20
N ASN A 45 14.51 -17.37 -11.16
CA ASN A 45 14.31 -17.78 -9.77
C ASN A 45 13.24 -16.92 -9.08
N ALA A 46 11.98 -17.33 -9.24
CA ALA A 46 10.77 -16.76 -8.61
C ALA A 46 10.40 -15.30 -9.00
N LEU A 47 9.24 -15.17 -9.63
CA LEU A 47 8.40 -13.98 -9.77
C LEU A 47 8.90 -12.69 -10.47
N SER A 48 10.16 -12.61 -10.88
CA SER A 48 10.66 -11.47 -11.68
C SER A 48 10.62 -11.72 -13.21
N SER A 49 9.57 -12.40 -13.68
CA SER A 49 9.43 -13.06 -15.00
C SER A 49 10.34 -14.28 -15.19
N ALA A 50 9.93 -15.19 -16.07
CA ALA A 50 10.81 -16.17 -16.66
C ALA A 50 10.91 -15.82 -18.14
N THR A 51 12.08 -15.34 -18.58
CA THR A 51 12.34 -15.21 -20.01
C THR A 51 12.47 -16.62 -20.58
N LEU A 52 11.36 -17.13 -21.11
CA LEU A 52 11.38 -18.20 -22.09
C LEU A 52 12.13 -17.65 -23.30
N SER A 53 13.43 -17.88 -23.31
CA SER A 53 14.32 -17.41 -24.37
C SER A 53 13.75 -17.86 -25.71
N SER A 54 13.64 -16.93 -26.67
CA SER A 54 13.58 -17.34 -28.07
C SER A 54 14.75 -18.29 -28.35
N PRO A 55 14.62 -19.24 -29.31
CA PRO A 55 15.62 -20.27 -29.50
C PRO A 55 17.04 -19.70 -29.64
N GLU A 56 17.96 -20.08 -28.73
CA GLU A 56 19.39 -19.81 -28.88
C GLU A 56 19.82 -20.43 -30.23
N GLY A 57 20.04 -19.56 -31.22
CA GLY A 57 20.21 -19.97 -32.63
C GLY A 57 19.74 -18.95 -33.68
N LEU A 58 18.83 -18.01 -33.36
CA LEU A 58 18.45 -16.94 -34.29
C LEU A 58 19.55 -15.85 -34.37
N SER A 59 20.56 -16.07 -35.20
CA SER A 59 21.54 -15.05 -35.60
C SER A 59 21.54 -14.84 -37.11
N VAL A 60 21.50 -13.57 -37.52
CA VAL A 60 21.57 -13.16 -38.93
C VAL A 60 23.02 -12.99 -39.35
N VAL A 61 23.44 -13.70 -40.40
CA VAL A 61 24.65 -13.36 -41.16
C VAL A 61 24.29 -13.41 -42.64
N GLY A 62 24.48 -12.30 -43.35
CA GLY A 62 24.14 -12.18 -44.77
C GLY A 62 25.19 -12.82 -45.68
N GLY A 63 24.73 -13.38 -46.81
CA GLY A 63 25.59 -13.94 -47.85
C GLY A 63 24.76 -14.38 -49.05
N ASN A 64 24.82 -13.64 -50.15
CA ASN A 64 24.11 -13.98 -51.39
C ASN A 64 24.80 -15.15 -52.11
N ASN A 65 24.00 -16.03 -52.72
CA ASN A 65 24.25 -16.92 -53.88
C ASN A 65 25.74 -17.22 -54.22
N SER A 66 26.24 -18.48 -54.25
CA SER A 66 25.83 -19.52 -55.23
C SER A 66 26.60 -20.86 -55.05
N ASP A 67 25.96 -21.96 -55.49
CA ASP A 67 26.51 -23.22 -56.04
C ASP A 67 27.30 -24.28 -55.21
N SER A 68 26.77 -25.52 -55.27
CA SER A 68 27.37 -26.86 -55.05
C SER A 68 27.41 -27.55 -53.64
N ILE A 69 26.47 -28.50 -53.48
CA ILE A 69 26.60 -29.92 -53.01
C ILE A 69 27.11 -30.31 -51.60
N SER A 70 26.28 -31.16 -50.94
CA SER A 70 26.56 -32.21 -49.93
C SER A 70 26.51 -31.91 -48.42
N TRP A 71 26.38 -33.00 -47.65
CA TRP A 71 25.72 -33.10 -46.34
C TRP A 71 26.68 -33.01 -45.15
N SER A 72 26.25 -32.39 -44.04
CA SER A 72 26.28 -32.93 -42.65
C SER A 72 26.20 -31.83 -41.59
N SER A 73 25.47 -32.11 -40.50
CA SER A 73 25.41 -31.37 -39.21
C SER A 73 25.06 -29.86 -39.20
N ALA A 74 24.06 -29.55 -38.35
CA ALA A 74 23.79 -28.26 -37.70
C ALA A 74 23.14 -27.07 -38.49
N THR A 75 22.05 -26.58 -37.91
CA THR A 75 21.53 -25.18 -37.86
C THR A 75 20.77 -24.51 -39.05
N ASN A 76 19.44 -24.37 -38.83
CA ASN A 76 18.65 -23.11 -38.75
C ASN A 76 17.78 -22.52 -39.92
N GLN A 77 16.46 -22.55 -39.66
CA GLN A 77 15.52 -21.40 -39.56
C GLN A 77 15.10 -20.54 -40.78
N SER A 78 15.54 -20.80 -42.01
CA SER A 78 15.22 -19.95 -43.18
C SER A 78 13.72 -19.64 -43.41
N TRP A 79 12.84 -20.66 -43.45
CA TRP A 79 11.43 -20.48 -43.84
C TRP A 79 10.58 -19.63 -42.87
N ALA A 80 10.79 -19.76 -41.57
CA ALA A 80 9.97 -19.08 -40.56
C ALA A 80 10.21 -17.56 -40.54
N VAL A 81 11.44 -17.13 -40.86
CA VAL A 81 11.81 -15.72 -41.00
C VAL A 81 11.21 -15.14 -42.29
N SER A 82 11.28 -15.86 -43.41
CA SER A 82 10.71 -15.43 -44.70
C SER A 82 9.18 -15.23 -44.68
N ASN A 83 8.47 -15.86 -43.74
CA ASN A 83 7.01 -15.77 -43.61
C ASN A 83 6.56 -14.91 -42.40
N ASN A 84 7.50 -14.21 -41.75
CA ASN A 84 7.22 -13.25 -40.68
C ASN A 84 6.36 -13.84 -39.53
N VAL A 85 6.68 -15.08 -39.12
CA VAL A 85 5.88 -15.87 -38.16
C VAL A 85 6.02 -15.33 -36.72
N SER A 86 5.30 -14.24 -36.44
CA SER A 86 5.06 -13.67 -35.11
C SER A 86 3.60 -13.82 -34.65
N SER A 87 2.70 -14.18 -35.57
CA SER A 87 1.28 -14.42 -35.34
C SER A 87 0.94 -15.91 -35.50
N GLY A 88 -0.01 -16.41 -34.69
CA GLY A 88 -0.54 -17.77 -34.76
C GLY A 88 0.23 -18.83 -33.95
N VAL A 89 1.41 -18.54 -33.40
CA VAL A 89 2.09 -19.44 -32.46
C VAL A 89 1.43 -19.34 -31.09
N THR A 90 0.99 -20.47 -30.57
CA THR A 90 0.43 -20.60 -29.22
C THR A 90 1.33 -21.50 -28.37
N TYR A 91 1.25 -21.34 -27.05
CA TYR A 91 1.93 -22.22 -26.09
C TYR A 91 0.99 -22.63 -24.97
N THR A 92 1.33 -23.73 -24.30
CA THR A 92 0.68 -24.23 -23.09
C THR A 92 1.75 -24.49 -22.03
N LEU A 93 1.57 -23.91 -20.85
CA LEU A 93 2.42 -24.10 -19.67
C LEU A 93 1.62 -24.83 -18.58
N SER A 94 2.18 -25.92 -18.07
CA SER A 94 1.64 -26.69 -16.94
C SER A 94 2.62 -26.66 -15.77
N ARG A 95 2.10 -26.78 -14.55
CA ARG A 95 2.87 -26.76 -13.30
C ARG A 95 2.38 -27.91 -12.42
N ALA A 96 3.31 -28.58 -11.76
CA ALA A 96 3.02 -29.62 -10.78
C ALA A 96 3.84 -29.38 -9.51
N TYR A 97 3.18 -29.42 -8.36
CA TYR A 97 3.80 -29.34 -7.05
C TYR A 97 4.04 -30.76 -6.50
N PRO A 98 5.06 -30.98 -5.63
CA PRO A 98 5.21 -32.25 -4.95
C PRO A 98 3.93 -32.62 -4.19
N ASN A 99 3.44 -33.84 -4.42
CA ASN A 99 2.24 -34.41 -3.79
C ASN A 99 0.90 -33.69 -4.08
N GLN A 100 0.84 -32.80 -5.07
CA GLN A 100 -0.43 -32.31 -5.62
C GLN A 100 -0.48 -32.55 -7.13
N GLY A 101 -1.69 -32.84 -7.65
CA GLY A 101 -1.89 -33.22 -9.04
C GLY A 101 -1.51 -32.14 -10.06
N TYR A 102 -1.48 -32.53 -11.33
CA TYR A 102 -1.23 -31.61 -12.45
C TYR A 102 -2.31 -30.54 -12.56
N GLU A 103 -1.90 -29.30 -12.78
CA GLU A 103 -2.76 -28.23 -13.29
C GLU A 103 -2.20 -27.72 -14.63
N THR A 104 -3.03 -27.71 -15.67
CA THR A 104 -2.75 -26.99 -16.92
C THR A 104 -2.98 -25.52 -16.66
N VAL A 105 -1.94 -24.80 -16.23
CA VAL A 105 -2.14 -23.48 -15.65
C VAL A 105 -2.48 -22.41 -16.69
N TYR A 106 -1.80 -22.38 -17.85
CA TYR A 106 -2.02 -21.32 -18.86
C TYR A 106 -1.81 -21.72 -20.32
N SER A 107 -2.49 -21.01 -21.21
CA SER A 107 -2.25 -20.98 -22.65
C SER A 107 -2.21 -19.54 -23.18
N GLY A 108 -1.29 -19.22 -24.09
CA GLY A 108 -1.13 -17.86 -24.63
C GLY A 108 -0.38 -17.81 -25.96
N SER A 109 -0.12 -16.60 -26.46
CA SER A 109 0.59 -16.32 -27.72
C SER A 109 1.64 -15.23 -27.50
N GLY A 110 2.87 -15.43 -27.99
CA GLY A 110 3.97 -14.46 -27.87
C GLY A 110 5.29 -15.06 -27.41
N THR A 111 6.28 -14.20 -27.13
CA THR A 111 7.68 -14.55 -26.84
C THR A 111 8.08 -14.43 -25.37
N SER A 112 7.15 -14.07 -24.47
CA SER A 112 7.39 -13.99 -23.03
C SER A 112 6.16 -14.41 -22.23
N TYR A 113 6.39 -14.74 -20.96
CA TYR A 113 5.35 -15.13 -20.00
C TYR A 113 5.67 -14.53 -18.63
N THR A 114 4.67 -13.88 -18.03
CA THR A 114 4.67 -13.44 -16.63
C THR A 114 3.67 -14.33 -15.90
N ASP A 115 4.04 -14.93 -14.76
CA ASP A 115 3.14 -15.84 -14.02
C ASP A 115 1.87 -15.09 -13.54
N PRO A 116 0.69 -15.32 -14.14
CA PRO A 116 -0.55 -14.68 -13.72
C PRO A 116 -0.97 -15.09 -12.30
N GLY A 117 -0.34 -16.14 -11.75
CA GLY A 117 -0.58 -16.62 -10.39
C GLY A 117 -0.22 -15.60 -9.30
N ALA A 118 0.63 -14.61 -9.59
CA ALA A 118 0.81 -13.46 -8.72
C ALA A 118 0.47 -12.15 -9.44
N GLN A 119 -0.83 -11.87 -9.51
CA GLN A 119 -1.28 -10.55 -9.90
C GLN A 119 -0.90 -9.54 -8.81
N GLN A 120 0.07 -8.68 -9.12
CA GLN A 120 0.21 -7.39 -8.45
C GLN A 120 -0.93 -6.50 -8.95
N THR A 121 -2.11 -6.64 -8.34
CA THR A 121 -3.21 -5.71 -8.62
C THR A 121 -2.83 -4.36 -8.01
N ALA A 122 -2.64 -3.35 -8.87
CA ALA A 122 -2.30 -2.02 -8.41
C ALA A 122 -3.50 -1.44 -7.64
N LEU A 123 -3.31 -1.13 -6.35
CA LEU A 123 -4.40 -0.79 -5.43
C LEU A 123 -4.66 0.71 -5.44
N LYS A 124 -5.90 1.10 -5.68
CA LYS A 124 -6.33 2.50 -5.59
C LYS A 124 -7.08 2.73 -4.27
N TYR A 125 -6.40 3.38 -3.34
CA TYR A 125 -6.89 3.72 -2.01
C TYR A 125 -7.65 5.04 -2.02
N LYS A 126 -8.78 5.09 -1.31
CA LYS A 126 -9.53 6.33 -1.02
C LYS A 126 -9.33 6.83 0.41
N GLN A 127 -8.89 5.96 1.32
CA GLN A 127 -8.54 6.30 2.70
C GLN A 127 -7.38 5.43 3.17
N VAL A 128 -6.49 6.01 3.97
CA VAL A 128 -5.48 5.32 4.77
C VAL A 128 -5.64 5.82 6.22
N SER A 129 -5.66 4.92 7.19
CA SER A 129 -5.65 5.26 8.63
C SER A 129 -4.52 4.48 9.31
N SER A 130 -3.73 5.14 10.15
CA SER A 130 -2.51 4.55 10.72
C SER A 130 -2.50 4.64 12.24
N GLY A 131 -2.36 3.48 12.88
CA GLY A 131 -2.25 3.36 14.32
C GLY A 131 -0.81 3.54 14.82
N PHE A 132 -0.49 2.95 15.97
CA PHE A 132 0.84 3.01 16.55
C PHE A 132 1.89 2.29 15.70
N THR A 133 1.58 1.05 15.28
CA THR A 133 2.52 0.13 14.59
C THR A 133 1.91 -0.61 13.39
N HIS A 134 0.67 -0.29 13.02
CA HIS A 134 -0.04 -0.86 11.87
C HIS A 134 -0.76 0.21 11.07
N THR A 135 -1.11 -0.14 9.84
CA THR A 135 -1.84 0.76 8.95
C THR A 135 -2.95 -0.01 8.24
N LEU A 136 -4.08 0.66 8.07
CA LEU A 136 -5.24 0.21 7.30
C LEU A 136 -5.34 1.04 6.02
N GLY A 137 -5.61 0.37 4.90
CA GLY A 137 -5.94 1.01 3.65
C GLY A 137 -7.31 0.54 3.15
N LEU A 138 -8.15 1.49 2.75
CA LEU A 138 -9.46 1.25 2.16
C LEU A 138 -9.44 1.64 0.68
N THR A 139 -9.73 0.67 -0.19
CA THR A 139 -9.78 0.88 -1.64
C THR A 139 -11.09 1.51 -2.10
N GLU A 140 -11.11 2.07 -3.32
CA GLU A 140 -12.31 2.70 -3.90
C GLU A 140 -13.52 1.75 -3.90
N ASP A 141 -13.29 0.50 -4.27
CA ASP A 141 -14.26 -0.62 -4.26
C ASP A 141 -14.60 -1.17 -2.87
N GLY A 142 -14.12 -0.52 -1.79
CA GLY A 142 -14.51 -0.79 -0.42
C GLY A 142 -13.89 -2.05 0.20
N ARG A 143 -12.75 -2.52 -0.33
CA ARG A 143 -11.96 -3.60 0.29
C ARG A 143 -10.97 -3.01 1.29
N VAL A 144 -10.79 -3.70 2.40
CA VAL A 144 -9.84 -3.30 3.45
C VAL A 144 -8.57 -4.13 3.35
N TYR A 145 -7.43 -3.46 3.51
CA TYR A 145 -6.11 -4.06 3.59
C TYR A 145 -5.40 -3.58 4.85
N SER A 146 -4.53 -4.43 5.41
CA SER A 146 -3.76 -4.13 6.61
C SER A 146 -2.28 -4.52 6.45
N TRP A 147 -1.39 -3.75 7.06
CA TRP A 147 0.06 -3.99 7.07
C TRP A 147 0.72 -3.41 8.33
N GLY A 148 2.00 -3.72 8.54
CA GLY A 148 2.72 -3.45 9.78
C GLY A 148 2.62 -4.58 10.82
N SER A 149 2.68 -4.24 12.11
CA SER A 149 2.62 -5.18 13.23
C SER A 149 1.28 -5.91 13.38
N ASN A 150 1.31 -7.15 13.92
CA ASN A 150 0.13 -7.94 14.27
C ASN A 150 0.20 -8.52 15.70
N ASN A 151 1.02 -7.94 16.59
CA ASN A 151 1.26 -8.48 17.94
C ASN A 151 -0.01 -8.64 18.79
N ALA A 152 -1.00 -7.77 18.60
CA ALA A 152 -2.29 -7.77 19.30
C ALA A 152 -3.46 -8.24 18.42
N GLY A 153 -3.18 -8.76 17.21
CA GLY A 153 -4.21 -9.11 16.23
C GLY A 153 -4.76 -7.92 15.42
N GLN A 154 -4.15 -6.73 15.53
CA GLN A 154 -4.65 -5.46 14.96
C GLN A 154 -4.78 -5.45 13.43
N ARG A 155 -4.28 -6.48 12.75
CA ARG A 155 -4.37 -6.63 11.30
C ARG A 155 -5.42 -7.63 10.81
N ALA A 156 -6.16 -8.27 11.71
CA ALA A 156 -7.16 -9.30 11.41
C ALA A 156 -6.56 -10.61 10.83
N TYR A 157 -5.46 -11.08 11.42
CA TYR A 157 -4.83 -12.37 11.13
C TYR A 157 -4.49 -13.14 12.41
N GLU A 158 -4.61 -14.46 12.37
CA GLU A 158 -4.38 -15.37 13.51
C GLU A 158 -2.90 -15.50 13.93
N ASP A 159 -1.97 -15.11 13.06
CA ASP A 159 -0.54 -15.09 13.35
C ASP A 159 -0.14 -13.94 14.31
N THR A 160 1.17 -13.69 14.42
CA THR A 160 1.76 -12.50 15.04
C THR A 160 2.85 -11.92 14.13
N VAL A 161 2.72 -12.10 12.82
CA VAL A 161 3.74 -11.79 11.82
C VAL A 161 3.59 -10.33 11.39
N LYS A 162 4.69 -9.57 11.46
CA LYS A 162 4.74 -8.25 10.80
C LYS A 162 4.85 -8.48 9.29
N TYR A 163 4.08 -7.73 8.49
CA TYR A 163 4.16 -7.81 7.03
C TYR A 163 4.38 -6.43 6.42
N SER A 164 5.33 -6.35 5.48
CA SER A 164 5.79 -5.12 4.84
C SER A 164 4.96 -4.62 3.67
N PHE A 165 3.73 -5.09 3.53
CA PHE A 165 2.88 -4.81 2.39
C PHE A 165 1.41 -4.98 2.76
N PRO A 166 0.49 -4.35 2.02
CA PRO A 166 -0.94 -4.53 2.23
C PRO A 166 -1.36 -6.00 2.06
N THR A 167 -2.18 -6.49 3.00
CA THR A 167 -2.77 -7.83 2.96
C THR A 167 -4.27 -7.72 3.24
N LYS A 168 -5.12 -8.40 2.46
CA LYS A 168 -6.58 -8.17 2.46
C LYS A 168 -7.24 -8.66 3.74
N VAL A 169 -7.91 -7.77 4.46
CA VAL A 169 -8.76 -8.11 5.61
C VAL A 169 -10.06 -8.75 5.12
N THR A 170 -10.47 -9.85 5.74
CA THR A 170 -11.76 -10.50 5.45
C THR A 170 -12.84 -9.88 6.32
N LEU A 171 -13.76 -9.15 5.70
CA LEU A 171 -14.95 -8.56 6.31
C LEU A 171 -16.22 -9.21 5.72
N PRO A 172 -17.35 -9.24 6.45
CA PRO A 172 -18.60 -9.80 5.96
C PRO A 172 -19.34 -8.91 4.94
N GLY A 173 -18.82 -7.72 4.64
CA GLY A 173 -19.37 -6.79 3.67
C GLY A 173 -18.36 -5.74 3.20
N THR A 174 -18.81 -4.85 2.33
CA THR A 174 -18.03 -3.73 1.77
C THR A 174 -17.85 -2.63 2.82
N ALA A 175 -16.63 -2.16 3.02
CA ALA A 175 -16.32 -1.06 3.93
C ALA A 175 -16.45 0.32 3.25
N VAL A 176 -16.91 1.31 4.02
CA VAL A 176 -17.00 2.71 3.61
C VAL A 176 -16.02 3.63 4.35
N GLN A 177 -15.58 3.25 5.56
CA GLN A 177 -14.54 3.94 6.32
C GLN A 177 -13.73 2.92 7.16
N VAL A 178 -12.44 3.20 7.39
CA VAL A 178 -11.58 2.44 8.32
C VAL A 178 -10.84 3.39 9.26
N GLU A 179 -10.65 2.99 10.52
CA GLU A 179 -9.87 3.76 11.49
C GLU A 179 -8.94 2.88 12.32
N ALA A 180 -7.75 3.39 12.66
CA ALA A 180 -6.74 2.68 13.42
C ALA A 180 -6.34 3.49 14.67
N GLY A 181 -6.60 2.92 15.85
CA GLY A 181 -6.09 3.46 17.13
C GLY A 181 -4.72 2.86 17.48
N TYR A 182 -4.36 2.84 18.76
CA TYR A 182 -3.03 2.37 19.20
C TYR A 182 -2.66 0.98 18.66
N GLU A 183 -3.39 -0.06 19.06
CA GLU A 183 -3.19 -1.44 18.58
C GLU A 183 -4.54 -2.11 18.28
N PHE A 184 -5.49 -1.33 17.76
CA PHE A 184 -6.79 -1.82 17.33
C PHE A 184 -7.25 -1.10 16.06
N SER A 185 -8.26 -1.69 15.43
CA SER A 185 -8.74 -1.34 14.10
C SER A 185 -10.25 -1.38 14.07
N LEU A 186 -10.86 -0.44 13.34
CA LEU A 186 -12.28 -0.34 13.09
C LEU A 186 -12.55 -0.34 11.58
N ALA A 187 -13.66 -0.92 11.17
CA ALA A 187 -14.25 -0.75 9.85
C ALA A 187 -15.75 -0.49 9.96
N LEU A 188 -16.22 0.56 9.28
CA LEU A 188 -17.62 0.83 9.05
C LEU A 188 -18.02 0.20 7.71
N LEU A 189 -19.03 -0.66 7.73
CA LEU A 189 -19.58 -1.29 6.53
C LEU A 189 -20.71 -0.43 5.93
N GLN A 190 -21.01 -0.67 4.65
CA GLN A 190 -22.02 0.08 3.89
C GLN A 190 -23.45 -0.04 4.46
N ASP A 191 -23.74 -1.07 5.27
CA ASP A 191 -25.00 -1.23 6.00
C ASP A 191 -25.06 -0.45 7.33
N GLY A 192 -24.01 0.32 7.64
CA GLY A 192 -23.87 1.09 8.87
C GLY A 192 -23.48 0.25 10.10
N THR A 193 -23.10 -1.01 9.94
CA THR A 193 -22.53 -1.82 11.02
C THR A 193 -21.03 -1.56 11.18
N VAL A 194 -20.55 -1.63 12.43
CA VAL A 194 -19.12 -1.45 12.76
C VAL A 194 -18.52 -2.78 13.20
N TYR A 195 -17.32 -3.07 12.68
CA TYR A 195 -16.49 -4.20 13.09
C TYR A 195 -15.18 -3.69 13.68
N ALA A 196 -14.70 -4.35 14.73
CA ALA A 196 -13.50 -4.01 15.46
C ALA A 196 -12.59 -5.24 15.67
N TRP A 197 -11.28 -5.05 15.68
CA TRP A 197 -10.29 -6.09 16.01
C TRP A 197 -8.98 -5.51 16.52
N GLY A 198 -8.13 -6.35 17.13
CA GLY A 198 -6.90 -5.97 17.81
C GLY A 198 -7.03 -6.02 19.33
N ARG A 199 -6.25 -5.18 20.02
CA ARG A 199 -6.18 -5.01 21.47
C ARG A 199 -7.52 -4.55 22.05
N ASN A 200 -7.87 -4.99 23.26
CA ASN A 200 -9.17 -4.68 23.89
C ASN A 200 -9.11 -4.39 25.41
N ASP A 201 -7.94 -4.11 25.96
CA ASP A 201 -7.72 -4.03 27.42
C ASP A 201 -8.60 -2.98 28.15
N TYR A 202 -9.08 -1.96 27.43
CA TYR A 202 -9.97 -0.91 27.93
C TYR A 202 -11.38 -1.00 27.34
N GLY A 203 -11.70 -2.09 26.62
CA GLY A 203 -12.99 -2.28 25.95
C GLY A 203 -13.11 -1.55 24.60
N GLN A 204 -11.99 -1.12 24.00
CA GLN A 204 -11.97 -0.34 22.75
C GLN A 204 -12.53 -1.05 21.50
N LEU A 205 -12.81 -2.36 21.58
CA LEU A 205 -13.54 -3.08 20.53
C LEU A 205 -15.06 -2.98 20.67
N GLY A 206 -15.59 -2.51 21.81
CA GLY A 206 -17.01 -2.28 22.02
C GLY A 206 -17.88 -3.54 21.94
N ASP A 207 -17.30 -4.72 22.13
CA ASP A 207 -17.94 -6.04 21.99
C ASP A 207 -18.47 -6.62 23.31
N GLY A 208 -18.50 -5.82 24.38
CA GLY A 208 -18.86 -6.25 25.73
C GLY A 208 -17.77 -7.07 26.44
N THR A 209 -16.58 -7.21 25.86
CA THR A 209 -15.45 -7.92 26.47
C THR A 209 -14.24 -7.01 26.67
N LEU A 210 -13.22 -7.51 27.38
CA LEU A 210 -11.90 -6.88 27.49
C LEU A 210 -10.80 -7.75 26.83
N THR A 211 -11.21 -8.71 25.99
CA THR A 211 -10.29 -9.68 25.37
C THR A 211 -9.96 -9.24 23.95
N LEU A 212 -8.67 -9.23 23.60
CA LEU A 212 -8.22 -8.93 22.24
C LEU A 212 -8.85 -9.89 21.21
N LYS A 213 -9.04 -9.42 19.98
CA LYS A 213 -9.61 -10.22 18.89
C LYS A 213 -8.69 -10.20 17.69
N LYS A 214 -8.26 -11.37 17.24
CA LYS A 214 -7.44 -11.52 16.02
C LYS A 214 -8.24 -11.48 14.72
N THR A 215 -9.57 -11.40 14.79
CA THR A 215 -10.49 -11.37 13.65
C THR A 215 -11.57 -10.31 13.86
N PRO A 216 -12.14 -9.74 12.77
CA PRO A 216 -13.14 -8.67 12.87
C PRO A 216 -14.39 -9.14 13.62
N THR A 217 -14.62 -8.55 14.79
CA THR A 217 -15.75 -8.81 15.67
C THR A 217 -16.74 -7.65 15.57
N LYS A 218 -18.04 -7.93 15.55
CA LYS A 218 -19.06 -6.88 15.45
C LYS A 218 -19.12 -6.07 16.76
N VAL A 219 -19.19 -4.74 16.65
CA VAL A 219 -19.38 -3.84 17.79
C VAL A 219 -20.82 -3.95 18.31
N ASN A 220 -21.02 -4.02 19.62
CA ASN A 220 -22.34 -4.17 20.26
C ASN A 220 -23.09 -2.83 20.37
N LEU A 221 -23.35 -2.19 19.23
CA LEU A 221 -24.21 -1.01 19.16
C LEU A 221 -25.66 -1.34 19.59
N PRO A 222 -26.40 -0.38 20.18
CA PRO A 222 -27.81 -0.56 20.50
C PRO A 222 -28.66 -0.90 19.26
N SER A 223 -29.76 -1.62 19.48
CA SER A 223 -30.67 -2.02 18.41
C SER A 223 -31.19 -0.81 17.62
N ASN A 224 -31.25 -0.95 16.29
CA ASN A 224 -31.66 0.09 15.33
C ASN A 224 -30.71 1.30 15.18
N VAL A 225 -29.54 1.29 15.82
CA VAL A 225 -28.49 2.29 15.56
C VAL A 225 -27.77 1.95 14.26
N VAL A 226 -27.75 2.90 13.33
CA VAL A 226 -27.03 2.82 12.04
C VAL A 226 -25.97 3.92 12.02
N ILE A 227 -24.71 3.54 11.86
CA ILE A 227 -23.58 4.48 11.86
C ILE A 227 -23.35 5.02 10.45
N SER A 228 -23.10 6.33 10.34
CA SER A 228 -22.73 7.00 9.10
C SER A 228 -21.24 7.34 9.01
N SER A 229 -20.55 7.47 10.14
CA SER A 229 -19.11 7.72 10.18
C SER A 229 -18.46 7.27 11.51
N LEU A 230 -17.17 7.00 11.45
CA LEU A 230 -16.28 6.82 12.60
C LEU A 230 -15.50 8.11 12.86
N SER A 231 -15.08 8.33 14.10
CA SER A 231 -14.14 9.41 14.43
C SER A 231 -12.73 9.15 13.93
N HIS A 232 -12.03 10.18 13.47
CA HIS A 232 -10.58 10.13 13.33
C HIS A 232 -9.94 9.81 14.68
N LEU A 233 -9.07 8.80 14.74
CA LEU A 233 -8.35 8.40 15.96
C LEU A 233 -6.88 8.80 15.85
N ALA A 234 -6.34 9.43 16.90
CA ALA A 234 -4.90 9.60 17.01
C ALA A 234 -4.21 8.23 17.17
N PRO A 235 -2.95 8.06 16.70
CA PRO A 235 -2.19 6.80 16.79
C PRO A 235 -1.92 6.25 18.21
N ARG A 236 -2.37 6.94 19.26
CA ARG A 236 -2.31 6.50 20.66
C ARG A 236 -3.67 6.35 21.36
N SER A 237 -4.76 6.67 20.67
CA SER A 237 -6.11 6.53 21.21
C SER A 237 -6.38 5.06 21.59
N PHE A 238 -7.08 4.89 22.71
CA PHE A 238 -7.61 3.62 23.21
C PHE A 238 -9.15 3.71 23.35
N ASP A 239 -9.73 4.61 22.59
CA ASP A 239 -11.11 5.06 22.66
C ASP A 239 -11.62 5.22 21.22
N ALA A 240 -12.93 5.11 21.05
CA ALA A 240 -13.53 5.04 19.74
C ALA A 240 -14.92 5.67 19.77
N PHE A 241 -15.25 6.36 18.67
CA PHE A 241 -16.52 7.02 18.51
C PHE A 241 -17.14 6.70 17.15
N ALA A 242 -18.46 6.60 17.14
CA ALA A 242 -19.27 6.41 15.95
C ALA A 242 -20.42 7.41 15.94
N VAL A 243 -20.69 8.01 14.78
CA VAL A 243 -21.71 9.04 14.57
C VAL A 243 -22.81 8.50 13.68
N THR A 244 -24.07 8.75 14.05
CA THR A 244 -25.26 8.42 13.24
C THR A 244 -25.62 9.57 12.29
N THR A 245 -26.49 9.30 11.31
CA THR A 245 -27.05 10.34 10.42
C THR A 245 -27.85 11.42 11.16
N ALA A 246 -28.36 11.13 12.36
CA ALA A 246 -29.05 12.09 13.23
C ALA A 246 -28.08 12.95 14.06
N GLY A 247 -26.77 12.68 14.00
CA GLY A 247 -25.75 13.33 14.81
C GLY A 247 -25.58 12.73 16.22
N ASP A 248 -26.33 11.68 16.59
CA ASP A 248 -26.05 10.95 17.83
C ASP A 248 -24.64 10.36 17.77
N VAL A 249 -23.85 10.57 18.83
CA VAL A 249 -22.51 10.02 19.00
C VAL A 249 -22.54 8.90 20.05
N TYR A 250 -21.91 7.79 19.72
CA TYR A 250 -21.64 6.68 20.64
C TYR A 250 -20.13 6.59 20.89
N ALA A 251 -19.73 6.40 22.15
CA ALA A 251 -18.35 6.38 22.60
C ALA A 251 -18.05 5.11 23.42
N TRP A 252 -16.86 4.52 23.24
CA TRP A 252 -16.40 3.38 24.04
C TRP A 252 -14.86 3.33 24.11
N GLY A 253 -14.34 2.43 24.95
CA GLY A 253 -12.93 2.28 25.26
C GLY A 253 -12.52 3.04 26.52
N ARG A 254 -11.28 3.53 26.51
CA ARG A 254 -10.61 4.17 27.65
C ARG A 254 -11.22 5.54 27.98
N ASN A 255 -11.48 5.78 29.25
CA ASN A 255 -12.17 6.98 29.75
C ASN A 255 -11.57 7.55 31.05
N GLY A 256 -10.40 7.07 31.51
CA GLY A 256 -9.77 7.55 32.76
C GLY A 256 -9.45 9.06 32.85
N ARG A 257 -9.70 9.86 31.81
CA ARG A 257 -9.66 11.33 31.80
C ARG A 257 -10.98 12.00 31.38
N GLY A 258 -12.07 11.25 31.27
CA GLY A 258 -13.36 11.75 30.77
C GLY A 258 -13.43 11.89 29.25
N GLN A 259 -12.47 11.33 28.50
CA GLN A 259 -12.38 11.51 27.04
C GLN A 259 -13.57 10.93 26.26
N LEU A 260 -14.38 10.05 26.83
CA LEU A 260 -15.61 9.59 26.19
C LEU A 260 -16.77 10.62 26.28
N GLY A 261 -16.68 11.63 27.15
CA GLY A 261 -17.71 12.69 27.25
C GLY A 261 -19.02 12.26 27.92
N ILE A 262 -19.03 11.11 28.60
CA ILE A 262 -20.24 10.48 29.17
C ILE A 262 -20.56 10.91 30.61
N GLY A 263 -19.85 11.90 31.16
CA GLY A 263 -20.06 12.37 32.52
C GLY A 263 -19.50 11.45 33.62
N SER A 264 -18.49 10.66 33.28
CA SER A 264 -17.75 9.79 34.21
C SER A 264 -16.31 9.59 33.73
N GLY A 265 -15.44 9.08 34.61
CA GLY A 265 -14.08 8.65 34.28
C GLY A 265 -13.92 7.13 34.11
N VAL A 266 -15.01 6.39 33.87
CA VAL A 266 -15.03 4.92 33.84
C VAL A 266 -14.99 4.41 32.40
N ASP A 267 -14.02 3.54 32.09
CA ASP A 267 -13.86 2.89 30.78
C ASP A 267 -15.14 2.12 30.37
N GLN A 268 -15.46 2.06 29.08
CA GLN A 268 -16.68 1.42 28.57
C GLN A 268 -16.35 0.34 27.55
N ASN A 269 -16.77 -0.90 27.78
CA ASN A 269 -16.59 -2.01 26.84
C ASN A 269 -17.78 -2.22 25.89
N ILE A 270 -18.79 -1.34 25.95
CA ILE A 270 -19.91 -1.23 25.02
C ILE A 270 -20.09 0.24 24.61
N PRO A 271 -20.59 0.54 23.39
CA PRO A 271 -20.92 1.90 22.97
C PRO A 271 -21.97 2.57 23.87
N VAL A 272 -21.60 3.69 24.50
CA VAL A 272 -22.48 4.53 25.32
C VAL A 272 -22.76 5.84 24.58
N LYS A 273 -24.02 6.29 24.58
CA LYS A 273 -24.42 7.54 23.92
C LYS A 273 -23.88 8.77 24.66
N VAL A 274 -23.21 9.66 23.93
CA VAL A 274 -22.74 10.97 24.42
C VAL A 274 -23.91 11.97 24.37
N SER A 275 -24.00 12.88 25.33
CA SER A 275 -25.03 13.92 25.35
C SER A 275 -24.77 14.99 24.28
N GLY A 276 -25.76 15.27 23.44
CA GLY A 276 -25.68 16.25 22.35
C GLY A 276 -25.80 15.61 20.97
N THR A 277 -25.64 16.41 19.92
CA THR A 277 -25.63 15.95 18.52
C THR A 277 -24.49 16.60 17.77
N TYR A 278 -23.67 15.80 17.11
CA TYR A 278 -22.42 16.24 16.47
C TYR A 278 -22.33 15.74 15.03
N LYS A 279 -21.74 16.54 14.16
CA LYS A 279 -21.50 16.23 12.75
C LYS A 279 -20.26 15.35 12.56
N SER A 280 -19.21 15.61 13.34
CA SER A 280 -18.00 14.79 13.36
C SER A 280 -17.28 14.90 14.71
N VAL A 281 -16.41 13.92 14.97
CA VAL A 281 -15.65 13.76 16.22
C VAL A 281 -14.21 13.38 15.86
N ALA A 282 -13.24 13.88 16.62
CA ALA A 282 -11.82 13.50 16.51
C ALA A 282 -11.23 13.24 17.90
N ALA A 283 -10.63 12.06 18.09
CA ALA A 283 -10.06 11.62 19.36
C ALA A 283 -8.52 11.73 19.36
N GLY A 284 -7.97 12.31 20.42
CA GLY A 284 -6.54 12.40 20.71
C GLY A 284 -6.03 11.22 21.53
N ASP A 285 -4.97 11.40 22.32
CA ASP A 285 -4.49 10.39 23.29
C ASP A 285 -5.37 10.33 24.55
N LEU A 286 -5.92 11.48 24.98
CA LEU A 286 -6.68 11.65 26.24
C LEU A 286 -7.76 12.74 26.17
N HIS A 287 -8.08 13.26 24.99
CA HIS A 287 -9.05 14.35 24.79
C HIS A 287 -9.76 14.21 23.45
N THR A 288 -10.90 14.88 23.31
CA THR A 288 -11.79 14.71 22.17
C THR A 288 -12.34 16.05 21.72
N LEU A 289 -12.45 16.21 20.41
CA LEU A 289 -13.07 17.35 19.74
C LEU A 289 -14.33 16.87 19.02
N ALA A 290 -15.32 17.73 18.91
CA ALA A 290 -16.43 17.56 17.99
C ALA A 290 -16.85 18.90 17.38
N ILE A 291 -17.42 18.85 16.18
CA ILE A 291 -18.17 19.96 15.60
C ILE A 291 -19.63 19.54 15.43
N ASP A 292 -20.56 20.45 15.71
CA ASP A 292 -21.98 20.20 15.46
C ASP A 292 -22.42 20.63 14.04
N ASN A 293 -23.72 20.55 13.77
CA ASN A 293 -24.29 20.89 12.47
C ASN A 293 -24.26 22.40 12.15
N TYR A 294 -23.97 23.26 13.14
CA TYR A 294 -23.78 24.70 12.96
C TYR A 294 -22.30 25.08 12.78
N GLY A 295 -21.39 24.12 13.00
CA GLY A 295 -19.94 24.33 12.98
C GLY A 295 -19.40 24.84 14.32
N ASP A 296 -20.19 24.82 15.39
CA ASP A 296 -19.68 25.15 16.73
C ASP A 296 -18.72 24.07 17.22
N LEU A 297 -17.64 24.50 17.89
CA LEU A 297 -16.61 23.60 18.40
C LEU A 297 -16.92 23.15 19.83
N TRP A 298 -16.79 21.86 20.07
CA TRP A 298 -17.00 21.21 21.36
C TRP A 298 -15.77 20.39 21.74
N VAL A 299 -15.40 20.41 23.02
CA VAL A 299 -14.17 19.78 23.52
C VAL A 299 -14.42 19.09 24.86
N TRP A 300 -13.74 17.98 25.11
CA TRP A 300 -13.76 17.28 26.41
C TRP A 300 -12.56 16.33 26.60
N GLY A 301 -12.51 15.69 27.77
CA GLY A 301 -11.37 14.89 28.23
C GLY A 301 -10.32 15.72 28.97
N TYR A 302 -9.06 15.34 28.84
CA TYR A 302 -7.93 15.93 29.58
C TYR A 302 -7.59 17.35 29.11
N GLY A 303 -7.53 18.32 30.02
CA GLY A 303 -7.26 19.72 29.68
C GLY A 303 -5.80 20.18 29.71
N LYS A 304 -4.89 19.38 30.27
CA LYS A 304 -3.49 19.83 30.41
C LYS A 304 -2.85 20.11 29.06
N ASP A 305 -1.84 20.98 29.12
CA ASP A 305 -1.10 21.49 27.97
C ASP A 305 -1.93 22.40 27.04
N GLY A 306 -3.16 22.76 27.43
CA GLY A 306 -4.05 23.66 26.71
C GLY A 306 -4.82 23.02 25.56
N ARG A 307 -4.82 21.68 25.45
CA ARG A 307 -5.34 20.93 24.29
C ARG A 307 -6.84 21.10 24.00
N LEU A 308 -7.58 21.72 24.92
CA LEU A 308 -9.01 22.03 24.79
C LEU A 308 -9.27 23.45 24.27
N GLY A 309 -8.29 24.35 24.29
CA GLY A 309 -8.40 25.67 23.65
C GLY A 309 -9.35 26.67 24.32
N ASP A 310 -9.63 26.49 25.60
CA ASP A 310 -10.61 27.24 26.41
C ASP A 310 -9.99 28.27 27.35
N GLY A 311 -8.66 28.41 27.34
CA GLY A 311 -7.87 29.22 28.26
C GLY A 311 -7.52 28.55 29.59
N ALA A 312 -8.00 27.32 29.83
CA ALA A 312 -7.76 26.58 31.06
C ALA A 312 -6.82 25.37 30.84
N THR A 313 -6.55 24.65 31.93
CA THR A 313 -5.85 23.35 31.90
C THR A 313 -6.62 22.24 32.61
N ASN A 314 -7.87 22.52 32.98
CA ASN A 314 -8.79 21.56 33.60
C ASN A 314 -9.45 20.69 32.54
N GLY A 315 -9.71 19.42 32.86
CA GLY A 315 -10.46 18.54 31.96
C GLY A 315 -11.98 18.64 32.14
N TYR A 316 -12.73 18.20 31.14
CA TYR A 316 -14.19 18.06 31.18
C TYR A 316 -14.59 16.60 30.96
N ASP A 317 -15.53 16.09 31.74
CA ASP A 317 -16.07 14.73 31.58
C ASP A 317 -17.28 14.68 30.63
N ARG A 318 -17.73 15.84 30.13
CA ARG A 318 -18.84 16.05 29.19
C ARG A 318 -18.42 17.04 28.10
N PRO A 319 -19.04 17.02 26.91
CA PRO A 319 -18.80 18.02 25.88
C PRO A 319 -19.04 19.46 26.36
N THR A 320 -18.01 20.30 26.25
CA THR A 320 -18.07 21.73 26.55
C THR A 320 -17.91 22.53 25.24
N ARG A 321 -18.83 23.44 24.94
CA ARG A 321 -18.74 24.31 23.75
C ARG A 321 -17.70 25.41 23.97
N ILE A 322 -16.76 25.54 23.05
CA ILE A 322 -15.79 26.64 23.00
C ILE A 322 -16.23 27.60 21.91
N SER A 323 -16.44 28.86 22.30
CA SER A 323 -16.98 29.89 21.39
C SER A 323 -16.15 31.18 21.35
N ARG A 324 -15.03 31.22 22.07
CA ARG A 324 -14.18 32.41 22.25
C ARG A 324 -12.72 32.11 21.97
N ASP A 325 -12.04 33.07 21.36
CA ASP A 325 -10.57 33.13 21.37
C ASP A 325 -10.04 33.86 22.62
N LYS A 326 -8.72 34.01 22.71
CA LYS A 326 -8.02 34.67 23.83
C LYS A 326 -8.40 36.14 24.03
N ASP A 327 -8.88 36.80 22.97
CA ASP A 327 -9.23 38.23 22.97
C ASP A 327 -10.74 38.43 23.21
N GLY A 328 -11.49 37.34 23.42
CA GLY A 328 -12.94 37.34 23.64
C GLY A 328 -13.77 37.46 22.37
N SER A 329 -13.14 37.41 21.18
CA SER A 329 -13.87 37.40 19.91
C SER A 329 -14.57 36.06 19.70
N TRP A 330 -15.65 36.04 18.90
CA TRP A 330 -16.32 34.79 18.57
C TRP A 330 -15.43 33.94 17.63
N LEU A 331 -15.30 32.66 17.94
CA LEU A 331 -14.70 31.70 17.01
C LEU A 331 -15.58 31.55 15.74
N PRO A 332 -14.98 31.32 14.56
CA PRO A 332 -15.72 31.07 13.33
C PRO A 332 -16.35 29.67 13.31
N PRO A 333 -17.35 29.39 12.45
CA PRO A 333 -17.87 28.05 12.27
C PRO A 333 -16.82 27.15 11.58
N PHE A 334 -16.60 25.97 12.17
CA PHE A 334 -15.62 24.99 11.74
C PHE A 334 -16.21 23.92 10.81
N THR A 335 -15.35 23.37 9.96
CA THR A 335 -15.70 22.42 8.89
C THR A 335 -14.97 21.08 9.00
N ASP A 336 -13.75 21.09 9.56
CA ASP A 336 -12.94 19.90 9.82
C ASP A 336 -12.18 20.04 11.14
N ILE A 337 -11.89 18.92 11.81
CA ILE A 337 -11.20 18.85 13.10
C ILE A 337 -10.27 17.63 13.19
N ARG A 338 -9.11 17.79 13.83
CA ARG A 338 -8.17 16.68 14.13
C ARG A 338 -7.57 16.87 15.52
N ALA A 339 -7.32 15.77 16.20
CA ALA A 339 -6.64 15.75 17.48
C ALA A 339 -5.33 14.97 17.35
N GLY A 340 -4.23 15.53 17.87
CA GLY A 340 -2.96 14.83 18.05
C GLY A 340 -2.85 14.24 19.46
N LEU A 341 -1.62 13.97 19.94
CA LEU A 341 -1.42 13.47 21.31
C LEU A 341 -1.85 14.51 22.36
N ALA A 342 -1.38 15.75 22.23
CA ALA A 342 -1.61 16.83 23.20
C ALA A 342 -1.96 18.18 22.55
N PHE A 343 -2.38 18.18 21.28
CA PHE A 343 -2.80 19.36 20.55
C PHE A 343 -4.06 19.08 19.73
N SER A 344 -4.71 20.15 19.31
CA SER A 344 -5.97 20.15 18.58
C SER A 344 -5.90 21.09 17.38
N LEU A 345 -6.52 20.68 16.27
CA LEU A 345 -6.60 21.43 15.03
C LEU A 345 -8.06 21.55 14.59
N ALA A 346 -8.41 22.70 14.02
CA ALA A 346 -9.67 22.92 13.33
C ALA A 346 -9.47 23.74 12.05
N VAL A 347 -10.35 23.56 11.06
CA VAL A 347 -10.39 24.37 9.83
C VAL A 347 -11.73 25.07 9.75
N ASP A 348 -11.72 26.39 9.62
CA ASP A 348 -12.96 27.16 9.47
C ASP A 348 -13.51 27.17 8.03
N ASN A 349 -14.72 27.70 7.86
CA ASN A 349 -15.38 27.81 6.57
C ASN A 349 -14.62 28.63 5.50
N SER A 350 -13.57 29.36 5.89
CA SER A 350 -12.71 30.18 5.04
C SER A 350 -11.37 29.48 4.75
N GLY A 351 -11.19 28.23 5.22
CA GLY A 351 -9.97 27.45 5.09
C GLY A 351 -8.82 27.95 5.98
N ARG A 352 -9.10 28.74 7.03
CA ARG A 352 -8.07 29.13 8.00
C ARG A 352 -7.90 27.99 9.00
N VAL A 353 -6.64 27.63 9.28
CA VAL A 353 -6.30 26.61 10.27
C VAL A 353 -6.16 27.26 11.63
N TRP A 354 -6.76 26.63 12.63
CA TRP A 354 -6.71 27.02 14.04
C TRP A 354 -6.05 25.90 14.84
N ILE A 355 -5.18 26.25 15.77
CA ILE A 355 -4.38 25.30 16.57
C ILE A 355 -4.41 25.68 18.05
N THR A 356 -4.37 24.68 18.92
CA THR A 356 -4.12 24.86 20.35
C THR A 356 -3.46 23.63 20.96
N GLY A 357 -2.87 23.79 22.14
CA GLY A 357 -2.25 22.70 22.91
C GLY A 357 -0.73 22.65 22.76
N SER A 358 -0.15 21.45 22.90
CA SER A 358 1.30 21.21 22.90
C SER A 358 1.73 20.19 21.83
N MET A 359 2.65 20.62 20.97
CA MET A 359 3.56 19.75 20.24
C MET A 359 4.88 19.61 21.03
N PHE A 360 5.61 18.53 20.78
CA PHE A 360 6.93 18.28 21.39
C PHE A 360 7.87 19.49 21.16
N ASP A 361 8.74 19.76 22.14
CA ASP A 361 9.61 20.95 22.25
C ASP A 361 8.94 22.33 22.23
N ASP A 362 7.65 22.39 22.58
CA ASP A 362 6.91 23.64 22.78
C ASP A 362 6.85 24.57 21.56
N VAL A 363 6.76 23.98 20.37
CA VAL A 363 6.67 24.74 19.12
C VAL A 363 5.25 25.09 18.67
N THR A 364 4.22 24.78 19.46
CA THR A 364 2.86 25.25 19.16
C THR A 364 2.71 26.75 19.37
N PRO A 365 2.16 27.50 18.40
CA PRO A 365 1.43 28.74 18.69
C PRO A 365 0.18 28.40 19.53
N GLY A 366 -0.19 29.24 20.50
CA GLY A 366 -1.42 29.08 21.28
C GLY A 366 -1.44 27.93 22.30
N ARG A 367 -0.84 28.15 23.47
CA ARG A 367 -0.82 27.18 24.59
C ARG A 367 -2.11 27.08 25.44
N GLY A 368 -3.18 27.78 25.07
CA GLY A 368 -4.37 27.89 25.93
C GLY A 368 -5.68 28.13 25.20
N TYR A 369 -5.67 28.94 24.14
CA TYR A 369 -6.81 29.15 23.26
C TYR A 369 -6.53 28.62 21.85
N PHE A 370 -7.57 28.42 21.05
CA PHE A 370 -7.41 28.27 19.60
C PHE A 370 -6.85 29.56 19.01
N GLU A 371 -5.66 29.48 18.43
CA GLU A 371 -5.01 30.57 17.68
C GLU A 371 -4.96 30.25 16.19
N GLN A 372 -5.13 31.26 15.35
CA GLN A 372 -5.06 31.10 13.90
C GLN A 372 -3.60 30.89 13.45
N LEU A 373 -3.35 29.83 12.69
CA LEU A 373 -2.06 29.53 12.08
C LEU A 373 -1.97 30.15 10.68
N SER A 374 -0.91 30.91 10.41
CA SER A 374 -0.67 31.50 9.09
C SER A 374 -0.20 30.45 8.09
N LEU A 375 -0.98 30.26 7.03
CA LEU A 375 -0.67 29.43 5.86
C LEU A 375 -0.66 30.31 4.59
N PRO A 376 0.11 29.93 3.54
CA PRO A 376 0.24 30.73 2.32
C PRO A 376 -1.00 30.67 1.41
N ALA A 377 -1.93 29.75 1.65
CA ALA A 377 -3.23 29.67 1.01
C ALA A 377 -4.24 28.95 1.94
N PRO A 378 -5.55 29.04 1.69
CA PRO A 378 -6.57 28.31 2.46
C PRO A 378 -6.37 26.79 2.43
N ALA A 379 -6.53 26.15 3.60
CA ALA A 379 -6.55 24.70 3.75
C ALA A 379 -7.90 24.11 3.32
N VAL A 380 -7.85 22.92 2.69
CA VAL A 380 -9.02 22.10 2.33
C VAL A 380 -9.12 20.80 3.13
N ALA A 381 -8.02 20.38 3.78
CA ALA A 381 -8.00 19.25 4.70
C ALA A 381 -6.82 19.38 5.67
N ILE A 382 -6.93 18.76 6.85
CA ILE A 382 -5.86 18.67 7.86
C ILE A 382 -5.64 17.24 8.36
N ALA A 383 -4.44 16.99 8.88
CA ALA A 383 -4.10 15.79 9.64
C ALA A 383 -3.26 16.14 10.86
N ALA A 384 -3.41 15.32 11.91
CA ALA A 384 -2.64 15.40 13.15
C ALA A 384 -2.11 14.00 13.50
N GLY A 385 -0.81 13.90 13.75
CA GLY A 385 -0.18 12.70 14.32
C GLY A 385 0.19 12.95 15.78
N GLN A 386 1.29 12.34 16.23
CA GLN A 386 1.74 12.46 17.62
C GLN A 386 2.02 13.93 18.02
N HIS A 387 2.98 14.56 17.35
CA HIS A 387 3.46 15.93 17.60
C HIS A 387 3.68 16.71 16.30
N THR A 388 3.08 16.22 15.22
CA THR A 388 3.27 16.68 13.85
C THR A 388 1.91 16.89 13.22
N ALA A 389 1.76 17.94 12.45
CA ALA A 389 0.53 18.30 11.76
C ALA A 389 0.82 18.66 10.30
N CYS A 390 -0.17 18.46 9.45
CA CYS A 390 -0.13 18.91 8.06
C CYS A 390 -1.48 19.46 7.61
N ALA A 391 -1.43 20.36 6.64
CA ALA A 391 -2.57 20.89 5.91
C ALA A 391 -2.36 20.66 4.40
N ILE A 392 -3.42 20.23 3.72
CA ILE A 392 -3.51 20.27 2.26
C ILE A 392 -4.16 21.60 1.90
N LEU A 393 -3.51 22.39 1.05
CA LEU A 393 -4.02 23.68 0.61
C LEU A 393 -4.90 23.54 -0.63
N ASN A 394 -5.69 24.57 -0.96
CA ASN A 394 -6.57 24.57 -2.13
C ASN A 394 -5.84 24.39 -3.47
N ASN A 395 -4.53 24.66 -3.53
CA ASN A 395 -3.65 24.37 -4.66
C ASN A 395 -3.07 22.93 -4.65
N GLN A 396 -3.60 22.05 -3.79
CA GLN A 396 -3.21 20.64 -3.59
C GLN A 396 -1.76 20.42 -3.11
N GLN A 397 -1.09 21.47 -2.60
CA GLN A 397 0.20 21.35 -1.94
C GLN A 397 0.05 20.93 -0.47
N LEU A 398 0.99 20.12 0.00
CA LEU A 398 1.08 19.68 1.39
C LEU A 398 2.06 20.57 2.16
N TRP A 399 1.60 21.11 3.30
CA TRP A 399 2.39 21.92 4.22
C TRP A 399 2.32 21.32 5.62
N CYS A 400 3.46 21.15 6.29
CA CYS A 400 3.56 20.45 7.58
C CYS A 400 4.34 21.26 8.63
N TRP A 401 4.07 21.01 9.91
CA TRP A 401 4.75 21.64 11.04
C TRP A 401 4.70 20.74 12.29
N GLY A 402 5.39 21.17 13.36
CA GLY A 402 5.57 20.42 14.58
C GLY A 402 6.89 19.66 14.59
N SER A 403 6.96 18.59 15.39
CA SER A 403 8.17 17.80 15.57
C SER A 403 8.58 17.08 14.29
N ASN A 404 9.90 17.07 14.06
CA ASN A 404 10.59 16.37 12.98
C ASN A 404 11.80 15.59 13.52
N GLU A 405 11.88 15.44 14.85
CA GLU A 405 13.08 15.00 15.55
C GLU A 405 13.26 13.49 15.57
N GLY A 406 14.51 13.09 15.85
CA GLY A 406 15.01 11.76 15.52
C GLY A 406 15.13 11.54 14.01
N THR A 407 15.18 10.28 13.60
CA THR A 407 15.31 9.88 12.18
C THR A 407 13.98 9.84 11.43
N SER A 408 12.90 10.32 12.05
CA SER A 408 11.54 10.19 11.55
C SER A 408 11.23 11.05 10.32
N SER A 409 11.85 12.23 10.17
CA SER A 409 11.73 13.11 8.98
C SER A 409 10.27 13.32 8.50
N LEU A 410 9.32 13.37 9.43
CA LEU A 410 7.87 13.35 9.16
C LEU A 410 7.40 14.55 8.34
N LEU A 411 8.03 15.71 8.52
CA LEU A 411 7.70 16.91 7.75
C LEU A 411 8.06 16.79 6.27
N GLY A 412 9.06 15.95 5.95
CA GLY A 412 9.52 15.75 4.59
C GLY A 412 10.06 17.03 3.94
N ASP A 413 10.69 17.89 4.72
CA ASP A 413 11.17 19.23 4.36
C ASP A 413 12.65 19.26 3.92
N GLY A 414 13.33 18.11 3.91
CA GLY A 414 14.77 18.00 3.68
C GLY A 414 15.61 18.12 4.96
N THR A 415 14.99 18.22 6.15
CA THR A 415 15.68 18.42 7.43
C THR A 415 15.25 17.38 8.48
N GLN A 416 15.95 17.37 9.61
CA GLN A 416 15.55 16.66 10.84
C GLN A 416 15.33 17.67 11.98
N GLN A 417 14.80 18.85 11.65
CA GLN A 417 14.59 19.96 12.59
C GLN A 417 13.09 20.18 12.81
N THR A 418 12.69 20.27 14.07
CA THR A 418 11.33 20.65 14.47
C THR A 418 10.97 22.02 13.88
N GLN A 419 9.82 22.11 13.20
CA GLN A 419 9.40 23.35 12.52
C GLN A 419 8.21 23.97 13.25
N ARG A 420 8.42 25.17 13.81
CA ARG A 420 7.38 25.94 14.51
C ARG A 420 6.27 26.47 13.59
N TYR A 421 6.60 26.69 12.32
CA TYR A 421 5.69 27.25 11.33
C TYR A 421 5.54 26.28 10.15
N PRO A 422 4.41 26.32 9.42
CA PRO A 422 4.21 25.49 8.24
C PRO A 422 5.34 25.62 7.22
N ILE A 423 5.94 24.49 6.86
CA ILE A 423 6.90 24.36 5.77
C ILE A 423 6.31 23.48 4.66
N ARG A 424 6.65 23.78 3.39
CA ARG A 424 6.21 22.97 2.25
C ARG A 424 6.88 21.60 2.32
N ASN A 425 6.08 20.54 2.29
CA ASN A 425 6.59 19.19 2.12
C ASN A 425 7.23 19.04 0.73
N GLN A 426 8.37 18.36 0.66
CA GLN A 426 9.12 18.08 -0.57
C GLN A 426 8.97 16.63 -1.03
N MET A 427 8.56 15.72 -0.14
CA MET A 427 8.41 14.27 -0.40
C MET A 427 7.38 13.95 -1.49
N THR A 428 6.31 14.73 -1.60
CA THR A 428 5.31 14.57 -2.68
C THR A 428 5.72 15.28 -3.98
N GLY A 429 6.82 16.04 -3.97
CA GLY A 429 7.33 16.79 -5.13
C GLY A 429 6.33 17.81 -5.65
N ASN A 430 5.74 17.49 -6.81
CA ASN A 430 4.67 18.26 -7.48
C ASN A 430 3.37 17.45 -7.65
N LEU A 431 3.26 16.27 -7.02
CA LEU A 431 2.07 15.44 -7.10
C LEU A 431 0.92 16.08 -6.30
N PRO A 432 -0.26 16.31 -6.89
CA PRO A 432 -1.40 16.87 -6.18
C PRO A 432 -1.92 15.89 -5.13
N VAL A 433 -1.91 16.32 -3.86
CA VAL A 433 -2.30 15.50 -2.70
C VAL A 433 -3.81 15.64 -2.45
N GLN A 434 -4.49 14.49 -2.30
CA GLN A 434 -5.94 14.41 -2.04
C GLN A 434 -6.24 14.22 -0.56
N SER A 435 -5.45 13.39 0.14
CA SER A 435 -5.53 13.21 1.59
C SER A 435 -4.15 12.93 2.17
N VAL A 436 -3.99 13.22 3.46
CA VAL A 436 -2.78 12.96 4.23
C VAL A 436 -3.15 12.32 5.56
N THR A 437 -2.38 11.33 5.99
CA THR A 437 -2.55 10.60 7.24
C THR A 437 -1.21 10.56 7.96
N ILE A 438 -1.15 11.00 9.21
CA ILE A 438 0.07 11.04 10.01
C ILE A 438 -0.07 9.96 11.09
N GLY A 439 0.66 8.87 10.96
CA GLY A 439 0.72 7.82 11.99
C GLY A 439 1.64 8.24 13.14
N PHE A 440 2.08 7.26 13.95
CA PHE A 440 2.95 7.57 15.08
C PHE A 440 4.36 8.00 14.65
N TYR A 441 4.93 7.32 13.65
CA TYR A 441 6.27 7.60 13.12
C TYR A 441 6.35 7.63 11.59
N ASN A 442 5.22 7.75 10.90
CA ASN A 442 5.15 7.76 9.44
C ASN A 442 4.08 8.71 8.94
N VAL A 443 4.13 9.03 7.65
CA VAL A 443 3.12 9.82 6.95
C VAL A 443 2.76 9.14 5.64
N PHE A 444 1.48 9.18 5.29
CA PHE A 444 0.94 8.74 4.01
C PHE A 444 0.29 9.90 3.29
N ALA A 445 0.51 9.99 1.98
CA ALA A 445 -0.20 10.91 1.10
C ALA A 445 -0.90 10.11 -0.01
N ILE A 446 -2.22 10.23 -0.09
CA ILE A 446 -2.97 9.78 -1.27
C ILE A 446 -2.86 10.88 -2.32
N THR A 447 -2.42 10.53 -3.53
CA THR A 447 -2.27 11.50 -4.63
C THR A 447 -3.22 11.21 -5.79
N THR A 448 -3.48 12.24 -6.59
CA THR A 448 -4.28 12.12 -7.83
C THR A 448 -3.64 11.21 -8.89
N GLN A 449 -2.34 10.94 -8.79
CA GLN A 449 -1.58 10.07 -9.70
C GLN A 449 -1.23 8.75 -9.00
N GLN A 450 -0.88 7.74 -9.81
CA GLN A 450 -0.59 6.39 -9.34
C GLN A 450 0.63 5.84 -10.09
N ASP A 451 1.55 5.20 -9.36
CA ASP A 451 2.52 4.29 -9.96
C ASP A 451 1.75 3.08 -10.51
N SER A 452 1.81 2.88 -11.83
CA SER A 452 1.02 1.88 -12.55
C SER A 452 1.26 0.43 -12.10
N ALA A 453 2.37 0.17 -11.40
CA ALA A 453 2.69 -1.12 -10.83
C ALA A 453 2.40 -1.22 -9.32
N LYS A 454 1.98 -0.14 -8.63
CA LYS A 454 1.87 -0.10 -7.16
C LYS A 454 0.53 0.44 -6.66
N SER A 455 0.50 1.69 -6.20
CA SER A 455 -0.69 2.32 -5.63
C SER A 455 -0.65 3.83 -5.83
N ASN A 456 -1.73 4.52 -5.46
CA ASN A 456 -1.81 5.98 -5.40
C ASN A 456 -1.36 6.56 -4.03
N VAL A 457 -0.67 5.76 -3.19
CA VAL A 457 -0.23 6.17 -1.85
C VAL A 457 1.28 6.26 -1.78
N LEU A 458 1.79 7.44 -1.43
CA LEU A 458 3.18 7.64 -0.99
C LEU A 458 3.27 7.47 0.53
N ALA A 459 4.34 6.85 1.01
CA ALA A 459 4.66 6.70 2.43
C ALA A 459 6.09 7.15 2.71
N TRP A 460 6.31 7.84 3.84
CA TRP A 460 7.64 8.18 4.36
C TRP A 460 7.67 8.14 5.89
N GLY A 461 8.87 8.25 6.46
CA GLY A 461 9.13 8.14 7.90
C GLY A 461 9.70 6.79 8.33
N LEU A 462 9.64 6.48 9.62
CA LEU A 462 10.14 5.23 10.20
C LEU A 462 9.25 4.04 9.84
N ASP A 463 9.84 2.85 9.92
CA ASP A 463 9.26 1.61 9.40
C ASP A 463 9.61 0.39 10.27
N ASP A 464 9.94 0.59 11.55
CA ASP A 464 10.47 -0.45 12.46
C ASP A 464 9.51 -1.65 12.69
N ASP A 465 8.22 -1.45 12.42
CA ASP A 465 7.16 -2.47 12.42
C ASP A 465 6.63 -2.80 11.02
N TYR A 466 7.30 -2.30 9.98
CA TYR A 466 6.92 -2.32 8.55
C TYR A 466 5.62 -1.57 8.21
N GLN A 467 5.26 -0.59 9.03
CA GLN A 467 4.03 0.18 8.93
C GLN A 467 3.91 1.02 7.64
N ARG A 468 4.97 1.30 6.87
CA ARG A 468 4.85 2.01 5.57
C ARG A 468 4.33 1.13 4.44
N GLY A 469 4.49 -0.20 4.52
CA GLY A 469 3.91 -1.12 3.52
C GLY A 469 4.58 -1.10 2.14
N THR A 470 5.86 -0.73 2.03
CA THR A 470 6.58 -0.52 0.76
C THR A 470 7.26 -1.78 0.20
N GLY A 471 7.08 -2.93 0.85
CA GLY A 471 7.63 -4.22 0.48
C GLY A 471 9.11 -4.40 0.84
N GLN A 472 9.77 -3.37 1.38
CA GLN A 472 11.17 -3.38 1.81
C GLN A 472 11.32 -3.85 3.26
N ASP A 473 12.56 -4.15 3.64
CA ASP A 473 12.94 -4.30 5.05
C ASP A 473 12.96 -2.93 5.76
N PRO A 474 12.84 -2.87 7.10
CA PRO A 474 12.76 -1.62 7.83
C PRO A 474 14.03 -0.80 7.58
N THR A 475 13.87 0.46 7.16
CA THR A 475 15.00 1.39 7.20
C THR A 475 15.35 1.63 8.66
N PRO A 476 16.55 1.20 9.15
CA PRO A 476 16.86 1.29 10.57
C PRO A 476 16.82 2.74 11.03
N SER A 477 16.45 2.96 12.29
CA SER A 477 16.27 4.26 12.94
C SER A 477 17.55 5.12 13.10
N ASN A 478 18.63 4.79 12.38
CA ASN A 478 19.83 5.61 12.18
C ASN A 478 20.04 6.04 10.71
N SER A 479 19.13 5.68 9.80
CA SER A 479 19.17 6.04 8.38
C SER A 479 18.83 7.52 8.16
N THR A 480 19.70 8.23 7.45
CA THR A 480 19.46 9.61 6.96
C THR A 480 18.69 9.68 5.65
N LYS A 481 18.24 8.53 5.09
CA LYS A 481 17.53 8.50 3.81
C LYS A 481 16.14 9.14 3.93
N GLN A 482 16.03 10.38 3.43
CA GLN A 482 14.77 11.10 3.30
C GLN A 482 14.20 10.95 1.88
N TYR A 483 13.29 10.00 1.71
CA TYR A 483 12.53 9.83 0.47
C TYR A 483 11.18 9.17 0.75
N ALA A 484 10.18 9.46 -0.08
CA ALA A 484 8.92 8.74 -0.08
C ALA A 484 8.98 7.55 -1.03
N GLU A 485 8.33 6.46 -0.63
CA GLU A 485 8.14 5.26 -1.43
C GLU A 485 6.64 5.04 -1.66
N TRP A 486 6.27 4.58 -2.86
CA TRP A 486 4.90 4.14 -3.13
C TRP A 486 4.59 2.85 -2.35
N VAL A 487 3.45 2.81 -1.68
CA VAL A 487 2.96 1.61 -0.95
C VAL A 487 2.80 0.46 -1.95
N TYR A 488 3.33 -0.71 -1.58
CA TYR A 488 3.46 -1.88 -2.46
C TYR A 488 2.08 -2.42 -2.87
N PRO A 489 1.91 -2.99 -4.08
CA PRO A 489 0.69 -3.68 -4.46
C PRO A 489 0.51 -4.95 -3.62
N THR A 490 -0.71 -5.48 -3.57
CA THR A 490 -0.89 -6.82 -2.99
C THR A 490 -0.28 -7.88 -3.89
N LEU A 491 0.63 -8.66 -3.34
CA LEU A 491 1.05 -9.93 -3.93
C LEU A 491 0.12 -11.05 -3.45
N VAL A 492 -0.77 -11.50 -4.32
CA VAL A 492 -1.44 -12.80 -4.16
C VAL A 492 -0.44 -13.87 -4.58
N CYS A 493 -0.30 -14.95 -3.80
CA CYS A 493 0.55 -16.08 -4.19
C CYS A 493 -0.32 -17.21 -4.78
N PRO A 494 0.12 -17.86 -5.87
CA PRO A 494 -0.64 -18.96 -6.43
C PRO A 494 -0.70 -20.15 -5.45
N SER A 495 -1.82 -20.88 -5.48
CA SER A 495 -2.04 -22.11 -4.71
C SER A 495 -0.84 -23.04 -4.80
N GLY A 496 -0.37 -23.58 -3.67
CA GLY A 496 0.82 -24.44 -3.60
C GLY A 496 2.16 -23.69 -3.52
N SER A 497 2.19 -22.35 -3.58
CA SER A 497 3.38 -21.55 -3.29
C SER A 497 3.32 -20.86 -1.92
N SER A 498 4.48 -20.66 -1.30
CA SER A 498 4.64 -19.96 -0.02
C SER A 498 5.08 -18.51 -0.26
N ARG A 499 4.54 -17.55 0.48
CA ARG A 499 4.97 -16.14 0.37
C ARG A 499 6.28 -15.88 1.14
N ARG A 500 7.22 -15.14 0.55
CA ARG A 500 8.48 -14.74 1.19
C ARG A 500 8.78 -13.27 0.87
N GLY A 501 8.32 -12.36 1.73
CA GLY A 501 8.42 -10.92 1.50
C GLY A 501 7.62 -10.51 0.26
N SER A 502 8.26 -9.72 -0.61
CA SER A 502 7.70 -9.16 -1.85
C SER A 502 7.56 -10.16 -3.02
N TYR A 503 7.91 -11.44 -2.83
CA TYR A 503 7.74 -12.49 -3.84
C TYR A 503 7.18 -13.80 -3.24
N CYS A 504 6.65 -14.66 -4.11
CA CYS A 504 6.19 -16.01 -3.78
C CYS A 504 7.28 -17.03 -4.16
N THR A 505 7.64 -17.86 -3.20
CA THR A 505 8.52 -19.03 -3.37
C THR A 505 7.69 -20.26 -3.70
N ILE A 506 8.05 -20.95 -4.77
CA ILE A 506 7.54 -22.30 -5.05
C ILE A 506 8.31 -23.35 -4.22
N PRO A 507 7.67 -24.47 -3.83
CA PRO A 507 8.35 -25.61 -3.21
C PRO A 507 9.49 -26.15 -4.07
N SER A 508 10.55 -26.67 -3.45
CA SER A 508 11.51 -27.52 -4.16
C SER A 508 10.83 -28.83 -4.57
N GLY A 509 11.19 -29.37 -5.73
CA GLY A 509 10.48 -30.42 -6.45
C GLY A 509 9.36 -29.89 -7.38
N THR A 510 9.12 -28.58 -7.46
CA THR A 510 8.12 -28.02 -8.39
C THR A 510 8.58 -28.24 -9.83
N THR A 511 7.70 -28.83 -10.64
CA THR A 511 7.97 -29.18 -12.03
C THR A 511 7.15 -28.31 -12.98
N TYR A 512 7.81 -27.78 -14.01
CA TYR A 512 7.22 -26.98 -15.08
C TYR A 512 7.29 -27.76 -16.39
N SER A 513 6.19 -27.77 -17.14
CA SER A 513 6.11 -28.41 -18.46
C SER A 513 5.59 -27.45 -19.52
N LEU A 514 6.33 -27.28 -20.62
CA LEU A 514 6.05 -26.32 -21.69
C LEU A 514 5.88 -27.03 -23.04
N LYS A 515 4.91 -26.55 -23.82
CA LYS A 515 4.51 -27.11 -25.12
C LYS A 515 4.12 -25.97 -26.07
N TYR A 516 4.63 -25.98 -27.30
CA TYR A 516 4.27 -25.01 -28.35
C TYR A 516 3.38 -25.66 -29.40
N SER A 517 2.47 -24.88 -30.00
CA SER A 517 1.58 -25.30 -31.07
C SER A 517 1.47 -24.22 -32.16
N TYR A 518 1.57 -24.63 -33.42
CA TYR A 518 1.47 -23.73 -34.58
C TYR A 518 0.86 -24.47 -35.78
N LEU A 519 -0.26 -23.98 -36.32
CA LEU A 519 -0.93 -24.53 -37.51
C LEU A 519 -1.06 -26.08 -37.51
N GLY A 520 -1.48 -26.66 -36.39
CA GLY A 520 -1.64 -28.11 -36.22
C GLY A 520 -0.36 -28.89 -35.87
N TRP A 521 0.83 -28.29 -36.00
CA TRP A 521 2.07 -28.83 -35.43
C TRP A 521 2.12 -28.60 -33.92
N THR A 522 2.87 -29.44 -33.22
CA THR A 522 3.00 -29.43 -31.76
C THR A 522 4.42 -29.86 -31.36
N SER A 523 5.06 -29.14 -30.43
CA SER A 523 6.38 -29.48 -29.92
C SER A 523 6.33 -30.68 -28.96
N PRO A 524 7.45 -31.41 -28.79
CA PRO A 524 7.68 -32.22 -27.59
C PRO A 524 7.48 -31.38 -26.33
N VAL A 525 7.04 -32.02 -25.24
CA VAL A 525 6.90 -31.37 -23.93
C VAL A 525 8.28 -31.22 -23.32
N SER A 526 8.72 -29.98 -23.11
CA SER A 526 9.91 -29.69 -22.31
C SER A 526 9.54 -29.67 -20.84
N THR A 527 10.38 -30.25 -19.97
CA THR A 527 10.14 -30.29 -18.53
C THR A 527 11.39 -29.87 -17.76
N GLN A 528 11.23 -29.04 -16.72
CA GLN A 528 12.27 -28.77 -15.71
C GLN A 528 11.69 -28.87 -14.29
N THR A 529 12.52 -29.30 -13.35
CA THR A 529 12.20 -29.37 -11.91
C THR A 529 13.18 -28.48 -11.13
N LYS A 530 12.69 -27.75 -10.14
CA LYS A 530 13.47 -26.83 -9.29
C LYS A 530 13.78 -27.41 -7.91
#